data_AF-A0A7C4AV11-F1
#
_entry.id   AF-A0A7C4AV11-F1
#
_cell.length_a   1.000
_cell.length_b   1.000
_cell.length_c   1.000
_cell.angle_alpha   90.00
_cell.angle_beta   90.00
_cell.angle_gamma   90.00
#
_symmetry.space_group_name_H-M   'P 1'
#
loop_
_entity.id
_entity.type
_entity.pdbx_description
1 polymer ?
#
loop_
_entity_poly.entity_id
_entity_poly.type
_entity_poly.pdbx_seq_one_letter_code
_entity_poly.pdbx_strand_id
1 'polypeptide(L)'
;MKKNFLIAILFLGLLFKARLSADVRPMAVAGQFYPGSKSELQQMLTDFFQRAVLNQPVNLDSRVVGLMVPHAGYVYSGQCAAYAYKFLSGQKFDYIFLIGNSHHYYFSPAAIYDGDYWETPLGEVKVARAVVKQIVQNLSSLVTINNSVHLPEHSLEVQIPFLQQTRKDFQIVCLLLSSGISRTDIDKIALGLKKVIQEISATKNVLLIASSDMSHYPARLVAEMVDAETLKAIENPEPEEIFRTDEKIMKRNLPNLVCTLCGRESVYLVKKLLTDLGRREVLVLHYDNSATSSGDSSRVVGYGAVAFFAEEKMKTFTLSQENQKSLLNLARQAIRQYLKSGKIIQWQTTDAELTRPGAAFVTLTEKGNLRGCIGMTVAMKPLYQTVIEMAIAAATEDSRFRPVTADELKDIAIEISVLSPLEKVNSAQEIIPHKHGVVVRRGGRSGLFLPQVWEHFQRKEDFLNELCWEKAGLAPDAWKDKDTELYIFTVFAFSDEKLSPSTK
;
A
#
# COMPACT_ATOMS: atom_id res chain seq x y z
N MET A 1 35.67 57.38 -45.86
CA MET A 1 36.09 55.99 -45.56
C MET A 1 36.66 55.92 -44.14
N LYS A 2 36.23 54.92 -43.36
CA LYS A 2 36.77 54.49 -42.05
C LYS A 2 36.54 55.41 -40.84
N LYS A 3 35.34 55.37 -40.27
CA LYS A 3 35.04 55.50 -38.83
C LYS A 3 33.63 54.91 -38.64
N ASN A 4 33.44 54.06 -37.64
CA ASN A 4 32.20 53.31 -37.28
C ASN A 4 32.23 51.79 -37.49
N PHE A 5 33.37 51.11 -37.25
CA PHE A 5 33.37 49.64 -37.13
C PHE A 5 34.21 49.12 -35.96
N LEU A 6 34.29 49.87 -34.86
CA LEU A 6 35.09 49.46 -33.69
C LEU A 6 34.43 49.78 -32.34
N ILE A 7 33.09 49.74 -32.25
CA ILE A 7 32.37 49.74 -30.94
C ILE A 7 31.19 48.75 -31.03
N ALA A 8 31.40 47.58 -31.64
CA ALA A 8 30.41 46.51 -31.67
C ALA A 8 31.00 45.12 -31.35
N ILE A 9 32.26 45.06 -30.87
CA ILE A 9 32.95 43.82 -30.49
C ILE A 9 33.22 43.74 -28.98
N LEU A 10 32.89 44.78 -28.20
CA LEU A 10 33.08 44.78 -26.74
C LEU A 10 31.79 44.63 -25.91
N PHE A 11 30.63 44.48 -26.56
CA PHE A 11 29.35 44.25 -25.87
C PHE A 11 28.63 42.95 -26.32
N LEU A 12 29.36 42.01 -26.92
CA LEU A 12 28.87 40.66 -27.22
C LEU A 12 29.65 39.55 -26.49
N GLY A 13 30.46 39.93 -25.48
CA GLY A 13 31.33 39.01 -24.74
C GLY A 13 30.96 38.79 -23.27
N LEU A 14 29.82 39.31 -22.78
CA LEU A 14 29.50 39.34 -21.34
C LEU A 14 28.10 38.82 -20.98
N LEU A 15 27.45 38.07 -21.87
CA LEU A 15 26.23 37.30 -21.56
C LEU A 15 26.44 35.78 -21.53
N PHE A 16 27.69 35.31 -21.58
CA PHE A 16 28.03 34.05 -20.92
C PHE A 16 28.19 34.35 -19.42
N LYS A 17 27.06 34.55 -18.73
CA LYS A 17 27.02 34.17 -17.32
C LYS A 17 27.42 32.70 -17.32
N ALA A 18 28.61 32.42 -16.81
CA ALA A 18 28.97 31.09 -16.38
C ALA A 18 27.81 30.58 -15.51
N ARG A 19 26.93 29.75 -16.07
CA ARG A 19 26.35 28.69 -15.29
C ARG A 19 27.58 27.93 -14.80
N LEU A 20 27.93 28.08 -13.53
CA LEU A 20 28.66 27.03 -12.82
C LEU A 20 28.01 25.72 -13.31
N SER A 21 28.76 24.89 -14.03
CA SER A 21 28.17 23.69 -14.64
C SER A 21 27.59 22.87 -13.51
N ALA A 22 26.26 22.67 -13.52
CA ALA A 22 25.62 21.84 -12.51
C ALA A 22 26.26 20.44 -12.53
N ASP A 23 26.41 19.82 -11.37
CA ASP A 23 26.94 18.46 -11.28
C ASP A 23 25.82 17.46 -11.65
N VAL A 24 25.81 16.99 -12.89
CA VAL A 24 24.76 16.13 -13.43
C VAL A 24 25.27 14.71 -13.58
N ARG A 25 24.53 13.74 -13.01
CA ARG A 25 24.78 12.32 -13.28
C ARG A 25 24.26 11.99 -14.69
N PRO A 26 25.11 11.55 -15.63
CA PRO A 26 24.66 11.16 -16.96
C PRO A 26 23.83 9.87 -16.92
N MET A 27 23.10 9.59 -18.00
CA MET A 27 22.39 8.33 -18.20
C MET A 27 23.38 7.19 -18.47
N ALA A 28 23.42 6.18 -17.60
CA ALA A 28 24.35 5.06 -17.72
C ALA A 28 23.85 3.99 -18.69
N VAL A 29 22.52 3.80 -18.77
CA VAL A 29 21.91 2.65 -19.46
C VAL A 29 20.82 3.01 -20.47
N ALA A 30 20.67 4.30 -20.80
CA ALA A 30 19.81 4.74 -21.90
C ALA A 30 20.26 4.12 -23.24
N GLY A 31 19.31 3.58 -24.00
CA GLY A 31 19.56 2.80 -25.21
C GLY A 31 19.88 1.32 -24.96
N GLN A 32 20.03 0.89 -23.70
CA GLN A 32 20.29 -0.51 -23.33
C GLN A 32 19.15 -1.09 -22.49
N PHE A 33 18.85 -0.47 -21.35
CA PHE A 33 17.79 -0.93 -20.44
C PHE A 33 16.44 -0.30 -20.77
N TYR A 34 16.44 0.88 -21.37
CA TYR A 34 15.25 1.60 -21.80
C TYR A 34 15.60 2.47 -23.02
N PRO A 35 14.63 2.91 -23.85
CA PRO A 35 14.92 3.72 -25.03
C PRO A 35 15.67 5.02 -24.72
N GLY A 36 16.72 5.33 -25.49
CA GLY A 36 17.45 6.60 -25.34
C GLY A 36 16.71 7.81 -25.92
N SER A 37 15.71 7.57 -26.78
CA SER A 37 14.85 8.61 -27.34
C SER A 37 13.72 8.98 -26.37
N LYS A 38 13.51 10.29 -26.19
CA LYS A 38 12.40 10.83 -25.39
C LYS A 38 11.05 10.31 -25.86
N SER A 39 10.78 10.31 -27.16
CA SER A 39 9.48 9.92 -27.71
C SER A 39 9.20 8.43 -27.54
N GLU A 40 10.20 7.59 -27.79
CA GLU A 40 10.09 6.13 -27.64
C GLU A 40 9.90 5.74 -26.17
N LEU A 41 10.67 6.34 -25.27
CA LEU A 41 10.54 6.11 -23.83
C LEU A 41 9.17 6.55 -23.31
N GLN A 42 8.71 7.73 -23.72
CA GLN A 42 7.39 8.26 -23.34
C GLN A 42 6.25 7.36 -23.83
N GLN A 43 6.35 6.84 -25.06
CA GLN A 43 5.35 5.91 -25.60
C GLN A 43 5.36 4.59 -24.83
N MET A 44 6.54 3.98 -24.64
CA MET A 44 6.69 2.72 -23.91
C MET A 44 6.12 2.80 -22.48
N LEU A 45 6.40 3.88 -21.76
CA LEU A 45 5.85 4.12 -20.42
C LEU A 45 4.32 4.29 -20.46
N THR A 46 3.80 5.02 -21.44
CA THR A 46 2.35 5.20 -21.61
C THR A 46 1.65 3.86 -21.82
N ASP A 47 2.20 3.00 -22.67
CA ASP A 47 1.65 1.66 -22.95
C ASP A 47 1.69 0.75 -21.72
N PHE A 48 2.77 0.80 -20.92
CA PHE A 48 2.84 0.05 -19.67
C PHE A 48 1.79 0.51 -18.66
N PHE A 49 1.63 1.83 -18.47
CA PHE A 49 0.63 2.39 -17.55
C PHE A 49 -0.81 2.08 -17.99
N GLN A 50 -1.08 2.08 -19.30
CA GLN A 50 -2.39 1.72 -19.83
C GLN A 50 -2.72 0.25 -19.54
N ARG A 51 -1.77 -0.66 -19.73
CA ARG A 51 -1.94 -2.10 -19.51
C ARG A 51 -1.93 -2.53 -18.04
N ALA A 52 -1.34 -1.73 -17.15
CA ALA A 52 -1.36 -2.00 -15.71
C ALA A 52 -2.77 -1.80 -15.12
N VAL A 53 -3.69 -2.73 -15.35
CA VAL A 53 -5.06 -2.68 -14.82
C VAL A 53 -5.05 -3.21 -13.39
N LEU A 54 -5.38 -2.34 -12.44
CA LEU A 54 -5.46 -2.69 -11.02
C LEU A 54 -6.79 -3.42 -10.80
N ASN A 55 -6.74 -4.75 -10.75
CA ASN A 55 -7.91 -5.62 -10.60
C ASN A 55 -8.44 -5.66 -9.16
N GLN A 56 -7.76 -5.01 -8.22
CA GLN A 56 -8.22 -4.83 -6.85
C GLN A 56 -8.61 -3.35 -6.65
N PRO A 57 -9.79 -3.07 -6.07
CA PRO A 57 -10.12 -1.73 -5.60
C PRO A 57 -9.22 -1.41 -4.40
N VAL A 58 -8.02 -0.94 -4.69
CA VAL A 58 -7.18 -0.33 -3.68
C VAL A 58 -7.84 0.98 -3.31
N ASN A 59 -8.02 1.18 -2.01
CA ASN A 59 -8.49 2.44 -1.49
C ASN A 59 -7.56 3.55 -1.99
N LEU A 60 -8.02 4.40 -2.92
CA LEU A 60 -7.25 5.51 -3.45
C LEU A 60 -6.95 6.57 -2.37
N ASP A 61 -7.62 6.49 -1.22
CA ASP A 61 -7.31 7.29 -0.03
C ASP A 61 -6.15 6.70 0.79
N SER A 62 -5.77 5.42 0.59
CA SER A 62 -4.60 4.84 1.25
C SER A 62 -3.32 5.45 0.68
N ARG A 63 -2.73 6.37 1.44
CA ARG A 63 -1.48 7.04 1.07
C ARG A 63 -0.34 6.02 0.92
N VAL A 64 0.21 5.91 -0.28
CA VAL A 64 1.40 5.09 -0.54
C VAL A 64 2.62 5.79 0.07
N VAL A 65 3.41 5.04 0.82
CA VAL A 65 4.60 5.54 1.55
C VAL A 65 5.87 4.82 1.16
N GLY A 66 5.75 3.66 0.50
CA GLY A 66 6.87 3.04 -0.16
C GLY A 66 6.50 2.05 -1.23
N LEU A 67 7.49 1.64 -2.01
CA LEU A 67 7.38 0.64 -3.06
C LEU A 67 8.59 -0.31 -3.01
N MET A 68 8.39 -1.54 -3.46
CA MET A 68 9.47 -2.38 -4.02
C MET A 68 9.20 -2.56 -5.51
N VAL A 69 10.21 -2.31 -6.34
CA VAL A 69 10.09 -2.27 -7.79
C VAL A 69 11.30 -2.95 -8.46
N PRO A 70 11.10 -3.73 -9.54
CA PRO A 70 12.20 -4.34 -10.28
C PRO A 70 13.07 -3.30 -11.00
N HIS A 71 14.28 -3.70 -11.40
CA HIS A 71 15.25 -2.86 -12.09
C HIS A 71 15.93 -3.51 -13.31
N ALA A 72 15.45 -4.66 -13.79
CA ALA A 72 15.85 -5.17 -15.09
C ALA A 72 15.50 -4.20 -16.24
N GLY A 73 16.01 -4.48 -17.45
CA GLY A 73 15.63 -3.75 -18.66
C GLY A 73 14.11 -3.74 -18.87
N TYR A 74 13.58 -2.61 -19.34
CA TYR A 74 12.14 -2.32 -19.44
C TYR A 74 11.39 -3.34 -20.30
N VAL A 75 12.04 -3.92 -21.30
CA VAL A 75 11.45 -4.98 -22.12
C VAL A 75 11.06 -6.22 -21.30
N TYR A 76 11.71 -6.46 -20.16
CA TYR A 76 11.42 -7.57 -19.25
C TYR A 76 10.54 -7.15 -18.07
N SER A 77 10.97 -6.14 -17.31
CA SER A 77 10.35 -5.80 -16.03
C SER A 77 9.45 -4.56 -16.07
N GLY A 78 9.45 -3.81 -17.18
CA GLY A 78 8.80 -2.50 -17.25
C GLY A 78 7.28 -2.56 -17.06
N GLN A 79 6.64 -3.62 -17.55
CA GLN A 79 5.20 -3.84 -17.32
C GLN A 79 4.90 -4.10 -15.84
N CYS A 80 5.74 -4.88 -15.15
CA CYS A 80 5.61 -5.12 -13.71
C CYS A 80 5.82 -3.82 -12.92
N ALA A 81 6.88 -3.07 -13.22
CA ALA A 81 7.15 -1.77 -12.58
C ALA A 81 5.98 -0.78 -12.72
N ALA A 82 5.30 -0.76 -13.87
CA ALA A 82 4.15 0.13 -14.07
C ALA A 82 2.98 -0.15 -13.12
N TYR A 83 2.78 -1.40 -12.66
CA TYR A 83 1.78 -1.67 -11.63
C TYR A 83 2.06 -0.88 -10.35
N ALA A 84 3.32 -0.83 -9.89
CA ALA A 84 3.71 -0.06 -8.71
C ALA A 84 3.55 1.46 -8.92
N TYR A 85 4.07 1.99 -10.03
CA TYR A 85 4.05 3.44 -10.25
C TYR A 85 2.67 4.00 -10.56
N LYS A 86 1.77 3.20 -11.16
CA LYS A 86 0.39 3.64 -11.41
C LYS A 86 -0.35 4.02 -10.14
N PHE A 87 -0.04 3.38 -9.00
CA PHE A 87 -0.60 3.75 -7.69
C PHE A 87 -0.22 5.13 -7.21
N LEU A 88 0.88 5.70 -7.68
CA LEU A 88 1.30 7.05 -7.30
C LEU A 88 0.51 8.14 -8.03
N SER A 89 -0.31 7.79 -9.02
CA SER A 89 -1.10 8.75 -9.80
C SER A 89 -2.01 9.56 -8.89
N GLY A 90 -1.90 10.89 -8.95
CA GLY A 90 -2.67 11.79 -8.08
C GLY A 90 -2.06 12.06 -6.69
N GLN A 91 -1.06 11.29 -6.25
CA GLN A 91 -0.40 11.50 -4.96
C GLN A 91 0.79 12.46 -5.10
N LYS A 92 0.98 13.37 -4.13
CA LYS A 92 2.12 14.30 -4.11
C LYS A 92 3.23 13.83 -3.20
N PHE A 93 4.45 13.77 -3.73
CA PHE A 93 5.71 13.54 -3.02
C PHE A 93 6.68 14.69 -3.29
N ASP A 94 7.26 15.24 -2.23
CA ASP A 94 8.31 16.25 -2.31
C ASP A 94 9.69 15.58 -2.44
N TYR A 95 9.91 14.50 -1.69
CA TYR A 95 11.17 13.76 -1.65
C TYR A 95 10.96 12.27 -1.89
N ILE A 96 11.75 11.68 -2.78
CA ILE A 96 11.71 10.26 -3.11
C ILE A 96 13.08 9.65 -2.85
N PHE A 97 13.13 8.72 -1.91
CA PHE A 97 14.34 7.98 -1.58
C PHE A 97 14.40 6.75 -2.48
N LEU A 98 15.41 6.69 -3.35
CA LEU A 98 15.72 5.54 -4.18
C LEU A 98 16.83 4.77 -3.47
N ILE A 99 16.52 3.56 -3.00
CA ILE A 99 17.42 2.72 -2.22
C ILE A 99 17.63 1.42 -3.00
N GLY A 100 18.89 1.05 -3.21
CA GLY A 100 19.25 -0.12 -4.00
C GLY A 100 20.62 -0.65 -3.61
N ASN A 101 20.97 -1.81 -4.16
CA ASN A 101 22.27 -2.42 -3.97
C ASN A 101 23.20 -2.07 -5.14
N SER A 102 24.50 -2.00 -4.86
CA SER A 102 25.54 -1.81 -5.89
C SER A 102 25.87 -3.13 -6.60
N HIS A 103 25.86 -3.10 -7.93
CA HIS A 103 26.24 -4.22 -8.80
C HIS A 103 27.69 -4.14 -9.29
N HIS A 104 28.29 -2.94 -9.26
CA HIS A 104 29.58 -2.68 -9.90
C HIS A 104 30.73 -2.54 -8.90
N TYR A 105 30.46 -2.03 -7.69
CA TYR A 105 31.49 -1.68 -6.73
C TYR A 105 31.19 -2.15 -5.31
N TYR A 106 32.25 -2.56 -4.62
CA TYR A 106 32.26 -2.71 -3.17
C TYR A 106 32.71 -1.40 -2.52
N PHE A 107 31.95 -0.93 -1.53
CA PHE A 107 32.31 0.18 -0.64
C PHE A 107 31.85 -0.15 0.78
N SER A 108 31.94 0.76 1.74
CA SER A 108 31.49 0.46 3.10
C SER A 108 30.89 1.67 3.81
N PRO A 109 29.77 1.50 4.54
CA PRO A 109 28.71 0.51 4.30
C PRO A 109 27.71 0.98 3.23
N ALA A 110 27.49 2.30 3.10
CA ALA A 110 26.58 2.90 2.12
C ALA A 110 27.16 4.15 1.44
N ALA A 111 26.72 4.42 0.21
CA ALA A 111 27.11 5.56 -0.61
C ALA A 111 25.87 6.38 -0.99
N ILE A 112 26.00 7.71 -0.95
CA ILE A 112 24.95 8.66 -1.34
C ILE A 112 25.47 9.64 -2.40
N TYR A 113 24.61 10.02 -3.34
CA TYR A 113 24.93 10.98 -4.40
C TYR A 113 24.66 12.44 -3.97
N ASP A 114 25.63 13.35 -4.13
CA ASP A 114 25.50 14.80 -3.79
C ASP A 114 25.65 15.74 -5.00
N GLY A 115 25.50 15.25 -6.23
CA GLY A 115 25.38 16.12 -7.40
C GLY A 115 24.04 16.87 -7.42
N ASP A 116 23.85 17.76 -8.39
CA ASP A 116 22.66 18.61 -8.51
C ASP A 116 21.49 17.90 -9.19
N TYR A 117 21.77 17.08 -10.21
CA TYR A 117 20.74 16.44 -11.04
C TYR A 117 21.10 15.02 -11.47
N TRP A 118 20.09 14.24 -11.83
CA TRP A 118 20.21 13.03 -12.64
C TRP A 118 19.55 13.27 -13.99
N GLU A 119 20.24 12.93 -15.07
CA GLU A 119 19.75 13.05 -16.44
C GLU A 119 18.90 11.82 -16.83
N THR A 120 17.82 12.05 -17.58
CA THR A 120 17.06 11.01 -18.30
C THR A 120 16.62 11.55 -19.66
N PRO A 121 16.15 10.70 -20.59
CA PRO A 121 15.61 11.18 -21.87
C PRO A 121 14.35 12.06 -21.70
N LEU A 122 13.66 11.98 -20.57
CA LEU A 122 12.46 12.79 -20.28
C LEU A 122 12.79 14.15 -19.63
N GLY A 123 14.06 14.37 -19.27
CA GLY A 123 14.59 15.58 -18.64
C GLY A 123 15.29 15.31 -17.32
N GLU A 124 15.94 16.33 -16.77
CA GLU A 124 16.69 16.24 -15.52
C GLU A 124 15.76 16.13 -14.30
N VAL A 125 16.22 15.40 -13.27
CA VAL A 125 15.56 15.29 -11.96
C VAL A 125 16.50 15.81 -10.88
N LYS A 126 16.00 16.72 -10.05
CA LYS A 126 16.79 17.40 -9.03
C LYS A 126 17.08 16.49 -7.83
N VAL A 127 18.31 16.53 -7.34
CA VAL A 127 18.71 15.86 -6.10
C VAL A 127 18.37 16.73 -4.90
N ALA A 128 17.84 16.12 -3.83
CA ALA A 128 17.50 16.80 -2.58
C ALA A 128 18.76 17.05 -1.73
N ARG A 129 19.69 17.88 -2.21
CA ARG A 129 21.00 18.11 -1.59
C ARG A 129 20.96 18.54 -0.13
N ALA A 130 19.94 19.28 0.28
CA ALA A 130 19.74 19.64 1.70
C ALA A 130 19.51 18.39 2.58
N VAL A 131 18.70 17.45 2.08
CA VAL A 131 18.44 16.16 2.73
C VAL A 131 19.70 15.28 2.71
N VAL A 132 20.41 15.22 1.58
CA VAL A 132 21.68 14.48 1.47
C VAL A 132 22.70 14.97 2.51
N LYS A 133 22.88 16.28 2.66
CA LYS A 133 23.77 16.86 3.68
C LYS A 133 23.35 16.48 5.10
N GLN A 134 22.05 16.52 5.40
CA GLN A 134 21.53 16.11 6.70
C GLN A 134 21.79 14.63 6.99
N ILE A 135 21.63 13.75 5.99
CA ILE A 135 21.94 12.31 6.11
C ILE A 135 23.43 12.11 6.40
N VAL A 136 24.32 12.74 5.62
CA VAL A 136 25.77 12.59 5.80
C VAL A 136 26.24 13.12 7.15
N GLN A 137 25.66 14.23 7.63
CA GLN A 137 25.97 14.77 8.96
C GLN A 137 25.55 13.81 10.08
N ASN A 138 24.34 13.24 9.99
CA ASN A 138 23.79 12.36 11.02
C ASN A 138 24.32 10.92 10.97
N LEU A 139 24.82 10.48 9.81
CA LEU A 139 25.26 9.10 9.55
C LEU A 139 26.68 9.04 8.98
N SER A 140 27.56 9.99 9.31
CA SER A 140 28.90 10.13 8.70
C SER A 140 29.79 8.88 8.76
N SER A 141 29.60 8.00 9.74
CA SER A 141 30.32 6.72 9.86
C SER A 141 29.71 5.57 9.05
N LEU A 142 28.52 5.77 8.47
CA LEU A 142 27.71 4.75 7.79
C LEU A 142 27.34 5.13 6.36
N VAL A 143 27.25 6.41 6.03
CA VAL A 143 26.87 6.92 4.71
C VAL A 143 27.90 7.93 4.26
N THR A 144 28.57 7.63 3.15
CA THR A 144 29.61 8.48 2.57
C THR A 144 29.16 9.06 1.23
N ILE A 145 29.58 10.29 0.93
CA ILE A 145 29.37 10.86 -0.42
C ILE A 145 30.34 10.16 -1.36
N ASN A 146 29.81 9.46 -2.36
CA ASN A 146 30.63 8.81 -3.36
C ASN A 146 29.91 8.78 -4.72
N ASN A 147 29.97 9.89 -5.45
CA ASN A 147 29.30 10.00 -6.75
C ASN A 147 29.79 8.98 -7.78
N SER A 148 31.06 8.53 -7.69
CA SER A 148 31.68 7.63 -8.66
C SER A 148 30.99 6.26 -8.76
N VAL A 149 30.52 5.72 -7.63
CA VAL A 149 29.85 4.40 -7.62
C VAL A 149 28.45 4.46 -8.21
N HIS A 150 27.84 5.64 -8.29
CA HIS A 150 26.55 5.82 -8.93
C HIS A 150 26.66 5.91 -10.46
N LEU A 151 27.83 6.26 -11.01
CA LEU A 151 27.98 6.53 -12.45
C LEU A 151 27.64 5.34 -13.36
N PRO A 152 28.09 4.10 -13.10
CA PRO A 152 27.68 2.95 -13.91
C PRO A 152 26.42 2.25 -13.38
N GLU A 153 25.97 2.58 -12.17
CA GLU A 153 24.92 1.83 -11.49
C GLU A 153 23.53 2.10 -12.08
N HIS A 154 22.81 1.03 -12.43
CA HIS A 154 21.52 1.12 -13.10
C HIS A 154 20.33 0.99 -12.13
N SER A 155 20.51 0.34 -10.97
CA SER A 155 19.42 -0.07 -10.09
C SER A 155 18.50 1.09 -9.67
N LEU A 156 19.06 2.30 -9.49
CA LEU A 156 18.29 3.49 -9.14
C LEU A 156 17.85 4.29 -10.38
N GLU A 157 18.65 4.30 -11.45
CA GLU A 157 18.39 5.09 -12.67
C GLU A 157 17.09 4.67 -13.34
N VAL A 158 16.88 3.37 -13.48
CA VAL A 158 15.73 2.79 -14.19
C VAL A 158 14.40 3.08 -13.49
N GLN A 159 14.41 3.57 -12.25
CA GLN A 159 13.22 3.99 -11.51
C GLN A 159 12.74 5.39 -11.92
N ILE A 160 13.65 6.25 -12.39
CA ILE A 160 13.40 7.68 -12.58
C ILE A 160 12.42 7.97 -13.73
N PRO A 161 12.53 7.34 -14.93
CA PRO A 161 11.57 7.59 -16.00
C PRO A 161 10.13 7.25 -15.62
N PHE A 162 9.91 6.17 -14.87
CA PHE A 162 8.59 5.83 -14.35
C PHE A 162 8.05 6.91 -13.39
N LEU A 163 8.89 7.45 -12.51
CA LEU A 163 8.49 8.57 -11.64
C LEU A 163 8.10 9.80 -12.46
N GLN A 164 8.89 10.15 -13.47
CA GLN A 164 8.62 11.28 -14.37
C GLN A 164 7.33 11.12 -15.19
N GLN A 165 6.92 9.88 -15.47
CA GLN A 165 5.63 9.55 -16.08
C GLN A 165 4.46 9.87 -15.15
N THR A 166 4.63 9.65 -13.83
CA THR A 166 3.57 9.97 -12.86
C THR A 166 3.44 11.49 -12.69
N ARG A 167 4.56 12.20 -12.44
CA ARG A 167 4.62 13.63 -12.09
C ARG A 167 6.05 14.16 -12.33
N LYS A 168 6.26 15.48 -12.29
CA LYS A 168 7.60 16.10 -12.45
C LYS A 168 8.09 16.93 -11.27
N ASP A 169 7.20 17.26 -10.32
CA ASP A 169 7.53 18.07 -9.15
C ASP A 169 7.88 17.17 -7.95
N PHE A 170 9.14 16.74 -7.90
CA PHE A 170 9.76 16.00 -6.80
C PHE A 170 11.30 16.14 -6.84
N GLN A 171 11.96 15.82 -5.74
CA GLN A 171 13.42 15.68 -5.68
C GLN A 171 13.80 14.27 -5.20
N ILE A 172 14.96 13.77 -5.64
CA ILE A 172 15.42 12.42 -5.32
C ILE A 172 16.56 12.41 -4.30
N VAL A 173 16.62 11.33 -3.51
CA VAL A 173 17.74 10.96 -2.65
C VAL A 173 18.18 9.56 -3.06
N CYS A 174 19.36 9.43 -3.64
CA CYS A 174 19.86 8.16 -4.17
C CYS A 174 20.88 7.54 -3.21
N LEU A 175 20.49 6.44 -2.56
CA LEU A 175 21.32 5.71 -1.59
C LEU A 175 21.63 4.31 -2.12
N LEU A 176 22.91 3.99 -2.26
CA LEU A 176 23.37 2.64 -2.57
C LEU A 176 23.90 1.95 -1.32
N LEU A 177 23.45 0.73 -1.10
CA LEU A 177 24.02 -0.19 -0.13
C LEU A 177 25.12 -1.00 -0.80
N SER A 178 26.24 -1.17 -0.10
CA SER A 178 27.33 -1.99 -0.61
C SER A 178 26.91 -3.46 -0.68
N SER A 179 27.41 -4.17 -1.70
CA SER A 179 27.24 -5.62 -1.79
C SER A 179 27.87 -6.30 -0.57
N GLY A 180 27.09 -7.09 0.17
CA GLY A 180 27.55 -7.80 1.37
C GLY A 180 27.56 -6.96 2.65
N ILE A 181 26.90 -5.80 2.68
CA ILE A 181 26.66 -5.03 3.90
C ILE A 181 26.05 -5.90 5.01
N SER A 182 26.50 -5.72 6.26
CA SER A 182 26.00 -6.47 7.41
C SER A 182 24.59 -6.01 7.83
N ARG A 183 23.74 -6.93 8.31
CA ARG A 183 22.42 -6.56 8.87
C ARG A 183 22.53 -5.52 9.98
N THR A 184 23.57 -5.64 10.81
CA THR A 184 23.85 -4.68 11.90
C THR A 184 24.10 -3.27 11.37
N ASP A 185 24.79 -3.11 10.24
CA ASP A 185 25.01 -1.78 9.66
C ASP A 185 23.75 -1.26 8.97
N ILE A 186 22.95 -2.13 8.33
CA ILE A 186 21.63 -1.76 7.82
C ILE A 186 20.72 -1.26 8.95
N ASP A 187 20.72 -1.94 10.10
CA ASP A 187 19.93 -1.54 11.28
C ASP A 187 20.34 -0.16 11.81
N LYS A 188 21.65 0.12 11.86
CA LYS A 188 22.15 1.45 12.26
C LYS A 188 21.78 2.53 11.22
N ILE A 189 21.87 2.21 9.93
CA ILE A 189 21.45 3.11 8.85
C ILE A 189 19.95 3.41 8.98
N ALA A 190 19.11 2.39 9.19
CA ALA A 190 17.67 2.55 9.39
C ALA A 190 17.37 3.48 10.58
N LEU A 191 18.04 3.27 11.72
CA LEU A 191 17.86 4.12 12.90
C LEU A 191 18.23 5.60 12.63
N GLY A 192 19.32 5.85 11.90
CA GLY A 192 19.73 7.20 11.54
C GLY A 192 18.78 7.85 10.52
N LEU A 193 18.43 7.13 9.46
CA LEU A 193 17.50 7.61 8.42
C LEU A 193 16.10 7.85 8.97
N LYS A 194 15.63 7.04 9.92
CA LYS A 194 14.33 7.23 10.59
C LYS A 194 14.20 8.65 11.13
N LYS A 195 15.20 9.14 11.86
CA LYS A 195 15.18 10.50 12.45
C LYS A 195 15.06 11.58 11.38
N VAL A 196 15.89 11.48 10.35
CA VAL A 196 15.87 12.42 9.20
C VAL A 196 14.52 12.41 8.49
N ILE A 197 13.99 11.22 8.21
CA ILE A 197 12.69 11.07 7.54
C ILE A 197 11.55 11.59 8.42
N GLN A 198 11.57 11.38 9.74
CA GLN A 198 10.56 11.91 10.66
C GLN A 198 10.54 13.44 10.66
N GLU A 199 11.70 14.08 10.73
CA GLU A 199 11.83 15.55 10.70
C GLU A 199 11.30 16.13 9.39
N ILE A 200 11.67 15.52 8.25
CA ILE A 200 11.22 15.95 6.92
C ILE A 200 9.71 15.72 6.74
N SER A 201 9.20 14.57 7.21
CA SER A 201 7.80 14.18 7.06
C SER A 201 6.82 15.07 7.83
N ALA A 202 7.30 15.96 8.69
CA ALA A 202 6.48 16.95 9.39
C ALA A 202 5.86 18.00 8.43
N THR A 203 6.53 18.30 7.30
CA THR A 203 6.06 19.33 6.36
C THR A 203 6.10 18.89 4.89
N LYS A 204 6.67 17.72 4.61
CA LYS A 204 6.94 17.23 3.26
C LYS A 204 6.46 15.80 3.10
N ASN A 205 6.02 15.46 1.89
CA ASN A 205 5.61 14.10 1.57
C ASN A 205 6.80 13.29 1.08
N VAL A 206 7.10 12.20 1.79
CA VAL A 206 8.24 11.32 1.51
C VAL A 206 7.75 9.97 0.97
N LEU A 207 8.40 9.48 -0.09
CA LEU A 207 8.24 8.12 -0.62
C LEU A 207 9.57 7.35 -0.50
N LEU A 208 9.52 6.09 -0.08
CA LEU A 208 10.68 5.20 -0.01
C LEU A 208 10.57 4.09 -1.07
N ILE A 209 11.53 3.98 -1.98
CA ILE A 209 11.52 2.95 -3.03
C ILE A 209 12.73 2.03 -2.84
N ALA A 210 12.45 0.75 -2.62
CA ALA A 210 13.44 -0.31 -2.71
C ALA A 210 13.52 -0.82 -4.15
N SER A 211 14.72 -0.81 -4.73
CA SER A 211 14.96 -1.32 -6.07
C SER A 211 15.49 -2.75 -6.00
N SER A 212 14.69 -3.71 -6.46
CA SER A 212 15.05 -5.14 -6.44
C SER A 212 14.27 -5.94 -7.47
N ASP A 213 14.98 -6.68 -8.31
CA ASP A 213 14.44 -7.89 -8.93
C ASP A 213 14.32 -9.03 -7.89
N MET A 214 13.63 -10.11 -8.25
CA MET A 214 13.42 -11.28 -7.40
C MET A 214 14.40 -12.41 -7.73
N SER A 215 13.94 -13.67 -7.84
CA SER A 215 14.84 -14.79 -8.03
C SER A 215 15.66 -14.68 -9.33
N HIS A 216 16.94 -15.01 -9.26
CA HIS A 216 17.85 -14.98 -10.42
C HIS A 216 18.19 -16.38 -10.91
N TYR A 217 17.79 -16.64 -12.16
CA TYR A 217 18.19 -17.75 -13.03
C TYR A 217 17.66 -19.17 -12.77
N PRO A 218 16.75 -19.46 -11.82
CA PRO A 218 16.18 -20.80 -11.78
C PRO A 218 15.23 -21.00 -12.98
N ALA A 219 14.79 -22.24 -13.21
CA ALA A 219 13.69 -22.51 -14.13
C ALA A 219 12.39 -21.87 -13.63
N ARG A 220 11.47 -21.52 -14.54
CA ARG A 220 10.24 -20.77 -14.24
C ARG A 220 9.46 -21.28 -13.03
N LEU A 221 9.20 -22.58 -12.94
CA LEU A 221 8.44 -23.15 -11.82
C LEU A 221 9.15 -22.98 -10.47
N VAL A 222 10.47 -23.03 -10.47
CA VAL A 222 11.28 -22.82 -9.27
C VAL A 222 11.30 -21.33 -8.91
N ALA A 223 11.38 -20.43 -9.91
CA ALA A 223 11.23 -18.99 -9.69
C ALA A 223 9.88 -18.67 -9.04
N GLU A 224 8.78 -19.13 -9.64
CA GLU A 224 7.41 -18.90 -9.16
C GLU A 224 7.23 -19.38 -7.70
N MET A 225 7.79 -20.54 -7.35
CA MET A 225 7.77 -21.06 -5.99
C MET A 225 8.58 -20.20 -5.01
N VAL A 226 9.84 -19.89 -5.36
CA VAL A 226 10.75 -19.11 -4.51
C VAL A 226 10.23 -17.70 -4.31
N ASP A 227 9.78 -17.07 -5.39
CA ASP A 227 9.27 -15.71 -5.38
C ASP A 227 7.97 -15.61 -4.58
N ALA A 228 7.08 -16.61 -4.66
CA ALA A 228 5.88 -16.65 -3.82
C ALA A 228 6.20 -16.75 -2.32
N GLU A 229 7.24 -17.50 -1.93
CA GLU A 229 7.71 -17.53 -0.54
C GLU A 229 8.34 -16.20 -0.12
N THR A 230 9.16 -15.59 -0.98
CA THR A 230 9.78 -14.28 -0.76
C THR A 230 8.75 -13.16 -0.61
N LEU A 231 7.71 -13.14 -1.46
CA LEU A 231 6.63 -12.15 -1.38
C LEU A 231 5.86 -12.28 -0.06
N LYS A 232 5.57 -13.51 0.39
CA LYS A 232 4.95 -13.74 1.71
C LYS A 232 5.82 -13.24 2.85
N ALA A 233 7.15 -13.36 2.74
CA ALA A 233 8.07 -12.80 3.72
C ALA A 233 8.06 -11.26 3.72
N ILE A 234 7.88 -10.63 2.55
CA ILE A 234 7.71 -9.18 2.42
C ILE A 234 6.36 -8.72 2.98
N GLU A 235 5.30 -9.50 2.86
CA GLU A 235 3.99 -9.22 3.47
C GLU A 235 3.99 -9.37 5.00
N ASN A 236 4.88 -10.20 5.55
CA ASN A 236 4.98 -10.43 6.99
C ASN A 236 5.26 -9.12 7.76
N PRO A 237 4.59 -8.82 8.89
CA PRO A 237 4.84 -7.61 9.66
C PRO A 237 6.29 -7.44 10.15
N GLU A 238 7.01 -8.53 10.40
CA GLU A 238 8.41 -8.51 10.85
C GLU A 238 9.38 -8.36 9.66
N PRO A 239 10.16 -7.26 9.57
CA PRO A 239 11.16 -7.10 8.51
C PRO A 239 12.20 -8.23 8.46
N GLU A 240 12.54 -8.79 9.62
CA GLU A 240 13.53 -9.87 9.77
C GLU A 240 13.14 -11.14 9.02
N GLU A 241 11.84 -11.34 8.73
CA GLU A 241 11.35 -12.50 7.99
C GLU A 241 11.92 -12.58 6.57
N ILE A 242 12.27 -11.44 5.96
CA ILE A 242 12.95 -11.40 4.65
C ILE A 242 14.26 -12.17 4.70
N PHE A 243 15.11 -11.89 5.70
CA PHE A 243 16.39 -12.58 5.86
C PHE A 243 16.20 -14.05 6.24
N ARG A 244 15.28 -14.36 7.17
CA ARG A 244 15.00 -15.76 7.58
C ARG A 244 14.54 -16.60 6.41
N THR A 245 13.65 -16.06 5.59
CA THR A 245 13.11 -16.74 4.40
C THR A 245 14.18 -16.93 3.33
N ASP A 246 14.95 -15.89 3.02
CA ASP A 246 16.06 -15.99 2.08
C ASP A 246 17.08 -17.06 2.51
N GLU A 247 17.55 -17.04 3.77
CA GLU A 247 18.46 -18.06 4.30
C GLU A 247 17.88 -19.47 4.21
N LYS A 248 16.58 -19.63 4.51
CA LYS A 248 15.87 -20.90 4.43
C LYS A 248 15.79 -21.40 2.99
N ILE A 249 15.54 -20.53 2.01
CA ILE A 249 15.46 -20.89 0.59
C ILE A 249 16.84 -21.24 0.06
N MET A 250 17.86 -20.41 0.32
CA MET A 250 19.22 -20.62 -0.16
C MET A 250 19.81 -21.93 0.37
N LYS A 251 19.51 -22.32 1.62
CA LYS A 251 19.91 -23.62 2.19
C LYS A 251 19.35 -24.85 1.46
N ARG A 252 18.28 -24.69 0.65
CA ARG A 252 17.72 -25.79 -0.16
C ARG A 252 18.57 -26.12 -1.38
N ASN A 253 19.56 -25.29 -1.72
CA ASN A 253 20.45 -25.47 -2.88
C ASN A 253 19.68 -25.78 -4.18
N LEU A 254 18.64 -24.97 -4.45
CA LEU A 254 17.80 -25.15 -5.63
C LEU A 254 18.63 -24.93 -6.92
N PRO A 255 18.42 -25.74 -7.99
CA PRO A 255 19.21 -25.63 -9.22
C PRO A 255 19.17 -24.22 -9.83
N ASN A 256 20.35 -23.70 -10.16
CA ASN A 256 20.59 -22.41 -10.82
C ASN A 256 20.09 -21.15 -10.08
N LEU A 257 19.57 -21.28 -8.86
CA LEU A 257 19.13 -20.14 -8.06
C LEU A 257 20.35 -19.39 -7.50
N VAL A 258 20.58 -18.16 -7.96
CA VAL A 258 21.69 -17.31 -7.48
C VAL A 258 21.30 -16.50 -6.25
N CYS A 259 20.11 -15.91 -6.25
CA CYS A 259 19.55 -15.15 -5.12
C CYS A 259 18.03 -15.19 -5.19
N THR A 260 17.36 -14.84 -4.09
CA THR A 260 15.89 -14.67 -4.02
C THR A 260 15.45 -13.22 -4.26
N LEU A 261 16.34 -12.27 -3.94
CA LEU A 261 16.22 -10.82 -4.16
C LEU A 261 17.62 -10.28 -4.42
N CYS A 262 17.85 -9.61 -5.56
CA CYS A 262 19.14 -8.95 -5.79
C CYS A 262 19.33 -7.70 -4.90
N GLY A 263 18.22 -7.08 -4.47
CA GLY A 263 18.18 -5.94 -3.57
C GLY A 263 17.71 -6.27 -2.16
N ARG A 264 17.93 -7.50 -1.66
CA ARG A 264 17.45 -7.99 -0.35
C ARG A 264 17.65 -6.98 0.78
N GLU A 265 18.84 -6.39 0.86
CA GLU A 265 19.22 -5.41 1.88
C GLU A 265 18.44 -4.10 1.74
N SER A 266 18.21 -3.63 0.51
CA SER A 266 17.40 -2.43 0.25
C SER A 266 15.92 -2.64 0.61
N VAL A 267 15.36 -3.81 0.27
CA VAL A 267 13.98 -4.18 0.62
C VAL A 267 13.82 -4.28 2.14
N TYR A 268 14.77 -4.92 2.82
CA TYR A 268 14.82 -4.96 4.28
C TYR A 268 14.89 -3.55 4.89
N LEU A 269 15.80 -2.69 4.40
CA LEU A 269 15.96 -1.33 4.92
C LEU A 269 14.67 -0.51 4.78
N VAL A 270 14.05 -0.53 3.60
CA VAL A 270 12.78 0.17 3.37
C VAL A 270 11.68 -0.38 4.26
N LYS A 271 11.51 -1.71 4.32
CA LYS A 271 10.50 -2.34 5.18
C LYS A 271 10.72 -2.00 6.65
N LYS A 272 11.95 -2.07 7.13
CA LYS A 272 12.32 -1.71 8.51
C LYS A 272 12.00 -0.26 8.82
N LEU A 273 12.39 0.68 7.94
CA LEU A 273 12.07 2.09 8.09
C LEU A 273 10.57 2.33 8.18
N LEU A 274 9.79 1.67 7.31
CA LEU A 274 8.34 1.80 7.29
C LEU A 274 7.70 1.22 8.56
N THR A 275 8.10 0.00 8.97
CA THR A 275 7.64 -0.63 10.22
C THR A 275 7.95 0.26 11.44
N ASP A 276 9.15 0.81 11.52
CA ASP A 276 9.60 1.69 12.61
C ASP A 276 8.87 3.04 12.65
N LEU A 277 8.31 3.46 11.51
CA LEU A 277 7.45 4.64 11.36
C LEU A 277 5.96 4.30 11.58
N GLY A 278 5.64 3.07 11.97
CA GLY A 278 4.26 2.61 12.19
C GLY A 278 3.50 2.38 10.89
N ARG A 279 4.16 1.90 9.83
CA ARG A 279 3.55 1.66 8.51
C ARG A 279 3.71 0.19 8.16
N ARG A 280 2.61 -0.56 8.13
CA ARG A 280 2.65 -2.03 8.15
C ARG A 280 1.87 -2.70 7.04
N GLU A 281 0.98 -1.98 6.37
CA GLU A 281 0.18 -2.56 5.29
C GLU A 281 1.02 -2.70 4.02
N VAL A 282 1.08 -3.93 3.51
CA VAL A 282 1.83 -4.32 2.32
C VAL A 282 0.86 -5.00 1.36
N LEU A 283 0.92 -4.62 0.08
CA LEU A 283 0.15 -5.27 -0.98
C LEU A 283 1.07 -5.66 -2.12
N VAL A 284 1.04 -6.93 -2.50
CA VAL A 284 1.62 -7.39 -3.76
C VAL A 284 0.68 -7.02 -4.89
N LEU A 285 1.10 -6.08 -5.72
CA LEU A 285 0.31 -5.51 -6.79
C LEU A 285 0.36 -6.37 -8.04
N HIS A 286 1.55 -6.92 -8.30
CA HIS A 286 1.81 -7.75 -9.46
C HIS A 286 3.05 -8.61 -9.23
N TYR A 287 3.07 -9.76 -9.87
CA TYR A 287 4.21 -10.64 -9.98
C TYR A 287 4.29 -11.17 -11.40
N ASP A 288 5.50 -11.18 -11.96
CA ASP A 288 5.80 -11.78 -13.25
C ASP A 288 7.25 -12.26 -13.29
N ASN A 289 7.69 -12.85 -14.40
CA ASN A 289 9.09 -13.18 -14.64
C ASN A 289 9.47 -13.00 -16.12
N SER A 290 10.77 -13.04 -16.40
CA SER A 290 11.31 -12.77 -17.72
C SER A 290 10.77 -13.68 -18.83
N ALA A 291 10.27 -14.89 -18.52
CA ALA A 291 9.70 -15.80 -19.52
C ALA A 291 8.46 -15.20 -20.20
N THR A 292 7.73 -14.29 -19.54
CA THR A 292 6.57 -13.62 -20.14
C THR A 292 6.97 -12.73 -21.32
N SER A 293 8.13 -12.08 -21.27
CA SER A 293 8.66 -11.30 -22.38
C SER A 293 9.54 -12.11 -23.34
N SER A 294 10.36 -13.03 -22.84
CA SER A 294 11.35 -13.75 -23.67
C SER A 294 10.82 -15.05 -24.28
N GLY A 295 9.78 -15.66 -23.71
CA GLY A 295 9.33 -17.01 -24.04
C GLY A 295 10.21 -18.14 -23.48
N ASP A 296 11.38 -17.84 -22.91
CA ASP A 296 12.30 -18.83 -22.34
C ASP A 296 11.99 -19.08 -20.86
N SER A 297 11.50 -20.28 -20.55
CA SER A 297 11.17 -20.71 -19.19
C SER A 297 12.28 -21.51 -18.49
N SER A 298 13.41 -21.76 -19.17
CA SER A 298 14.50 -22.59 -18.64
C SER A 298 15.38 -21.86 -17.62
N ARG A 299 15.45 -20.53 -17.75
CA ARG A 299 16.26 -19.65 -16.91
C ARG A 299 15.62 -18.27 -16.86
N VAL A 300 15.04 -17.91 -15.73
CA VAL A 300 14.25 -16.68 -15.61
C VAL A 300 14.76 -15.75 -14.52
N VAL A 301 14.35 -14.48 -14.59
CA VAL A 301 14.44 -13.53 -13.48
C VAL A 301 13.01 -13.16 -13.04
N GLY A 302 12.73 -13.24 -11.75
CA GLY A 302 11.43 -12.84 -11.18
C GLY A 302 11.30 -11.33 -10.96
N TYR A 303 10.07 -10.81 -11.05
CA TYR A 303 9.76 -9.39 -10.88
C TYR A 303 8.53 -9.20 -10.01
N GLY A 304 8.68 -8.48 -8.90
CA GLY A 304 7.58 -8.16 -7.98
C GLY A 304 7.33 -6.65 -7.90
N ALA A 305 6.07 -6.24 -8.03
CA ALA A 305 5.63 -4.90 -7.73
C ALA A 305 4.87 -4.90 -6.40
N VAL A 306 5.43 -4.26 -5.38
CA VAL A 306 4.84 -4.24 -4.03
C VAL A 306 4.65 -2.80 -3.59
N ALA A 307 3.50 -2.50 -3.00
CA ALA A 307 3.23 -1.22 -2.36
C ALA A 307 3.15 -1.36 -0.84
N PHE A 308 3.69 -0.35 -0.17
CA PHE A 308 3.56 -0.15 1.25
C PHE A 308 2.69 1.08 1.48
N PHE A 309 1.69 0.95 2.34
CA PHE A 309 0.76 2.03 2.65
C PHE A 309 1.11 2.62 4.01
N ALA A 310 0.87 3.93 4.15
CA ALA A 310 0.77 4.49 5.47
C ALA A 310 -0.29 3.65 6.17
N GLU A 311 0.01 3.15 7.37
CA GLU A 311 -1.05 2.70 8.25
C GLU A 311 -1.86 3.96 8.53
N GLU A 312 -2.78 4.29 7.64
CA GLU A 312 -3.98 4.93 8.11
C GLU A 312 -4.55 3.86 9.01
N LYS A 313 -4.34 4.03 10.33
CA LYS A 313 -5.39 3.68 11.28
C LYS A 313 -6.65 3.98 10.51
N MET A 314 -7.36 2.94 10.13
CA MET A 314 -8.51 3.07 9.28
C MET A 314 -9.49 3.85 10.13
N LYS A 315 -9.38 5.17 10.03
CA LYS A 315 -10.14 6.11 10.82
C LYS A 315 -11.46 6.00 10.14
N THR A 316 -12.34 5.19 10.73
CA THR A 316 -13.79 5.27 10.59
C THR A 316 -14.22 5.51 9.15
N PHE A 317 -14.56 4.44 8.43
CA PHE A 317 -15.18 4.49 7.11
C PHE A 317 -16.02 5.77 6.93
N THR A 318 -15.55 6.76 6.17
CA THR A 318 -16.28 8.05 6.03
C THR A 318 -17.20 7.99 4.82
N LEU A 319 -18.44 8.47 4.98
CA LEU A 319 -19.38 8.65 3.89
C LEU A 319 -19.92 10.08 3.95
N SER A 320 -20.09 10.72 2.80
CA SER A 320 -20.83 11.98 2.73
C SER A 320 -22.25 11.79 3.29
N GLN A 321 -22.85 12.84 3.87
CA GLN A 321 -24.23 12.76 4.37
C GLN A 321 -25.23 12.40 3.25
N GLU A 322 -24.94 12.78 2.01
CA GLU A 322 -25.72 12.41 0.83
C GLU A 322 -25.65 10.90 0.55
N ASN A 323 -24.46 10.31 0.58
CA ASN A 323 -24.29 8.87 0.39
C ASN A 323 -24.83 8.03 1.55
N GLN A 324 -24.77 8.55 2.79
CA GLN A 324 -25.45 7.92 3.93
C GLN A 324 -26.97 7.83 3.70
N LYS A 325 -27.60 8.94 3.30
CA LYS A 325 -29.04 8.97 2.96
C LYS A 325 -29.37 8.06 1.79
N SER A 326 -28.51 8.04 0.77
CA SER A 326 -28.68 7.19 -0.41
C SER A 326 -28.65 5.70 -0.04
N LEU A 327 -27.72 5.27 0.81
CA LEU A 327 -27.65 3.88 1.27
C LEU A 327 -28.84 3.47 2.15
N LEU A 328 -29.31 4.34 3.06
CA LEU A 328 -30.51 4.07 3.85
C LEU A 328 -31.75 3.91 2.97
N ASN A 329 -31.92 4.81 1.99
CA ASN A 329 -33.02 4.73 1.03
C ASN A 329 -32.91 3.48 0.16
N LEU A 330 -31.71 3.14 -0.29
CA LEU A 330 -31.44 1.93 -1.07
C LEU A 330 -31.77 0.66 -0.27
N ALA A 331 -31.35 0.57 1.00
CA ALA A 331 -31.70 -0.53 1.89
C ALA A 331 -33.23 -0.70 2.01
N ARG A 332 -33.95 0.40 2.25
CA ARG A 332 -35.42 0.39 2.34
C ARG A 332 -36.10 -0.04 1.04
N GLN A 333 -35.61 0.46 -0.10
CA GLN A 333 -36.12 0.08 -1.42
C GLN A 333 -35.87 -1.39 -1.73
N ALA A 334 -34.67 -1.89 -1.40
CA ALA A 334 -34.29 -3.29 -1.58
C ALA A 334 -35.25 -4.21 -0.80
N ILE A 335 -35.47 -3.94 0.49
CA ILE A 335 -36.42 -4.70 1.32
C ILE A 335 -37.82 -4.64 0.71
N ARG A 336 -38.33 -3.43 0.39
CA ARG A 336 -39.67 -3.26 -0.18
C ARG A 336 -39.88 -4.05 -1.46
N GLN A 337 -38.93 -3.99 -2.39
CA GLN A 337 -39.02 -4.70 -3.67
C GLN A 337 -38.99 -6.22 -3.47
N TYR A 338 -38.11 -6.69 -2.59
CA TYR A 338 -37.98 -8.10 -2.29
C TYR A 338 -39.26 -8.65 -1.63
N LEU A 339 -39.82 -7.96 -0.63
CA LEU A 339 -41.07 -8.36 0.00
C LEU A 339 -42.26 -8.37 -0.97
N LYS A 340 -42.28 -7.48 -1.96
CA LYS A 340 -43.37 -7.41 -2.96
C LYS A 340 -43.27 -8.48 -4.06
N SER A 341 -42.06 -8.80 -4.49
CA SER A 341 -41.85 -9.54 -5.75
C SER A 341 -40.88 -10.71 -5.68
N GLY A 342 -40.18 -10.90 -4.56
CA GLY A 342 -39.07 -11.84 -4.40
C GLY A 342 -37.82 -11.48 -5.23
N LYS A 343 -37.80 -10.32 -5.90
CA LYS A 343 -36.68 -9.90 -6.74
C LYS A 343 -35.77 -8.93 -5.99
N ILE A 344 -34.47 -9.12 -6.14
CA ILE A 344 -33.45 -8.18 -5.67
C ILE A 344 -33.43 -6.98 -6.62
N ILE A 345 -33.34 -5.77 -6.07
CA ILE A 345 -33.22 -4.54 -6.86
C ILE A 345 -31.91 -4.54 -7.66
N GLN A 346 -31.97 -4.17 -8.94
CA GLN A 346 -30.77 -3.88 -9.72
C GLN A 346 -30.47 -2.40 -9.60
N TRP A 347 -29.31 -2.09 -9.02
CA TRP A 347 -28.87 -0.72 -8.79
C TRP A 347 -27.38 -0.62 -9.08
N GLN A 348 -26.95 0.47 -9.69
CA GLN A 348 -25.56 0.74 -10.04
C GLN A 348 -25.25 2.22 -9.85
N THR A 349 -23.99 2.52 -9.55
CA THR A 349 -23.47 3.89 -9.43
C THR A 349 -22.01 3.92 -9.84
N THR A 350 -21.53 5.11 -10.18
CA THR A 350 -20.10 5.42 -10.38
C THR A 350 -19.50 6.16 -9.18
N ASP A 351 -20.29 6.41 -8.13
CA ASP A 351 -19.82 7.07 -6.91
C ASP A 351 -18.79 6.20 -6.18
N ALA A 352 -17.58 6.73 -6.00
CA ALA A 352 -16.45 6.03 -5.43
C ALA A 352 -16.69 5.56 -3.98
N GLU A 353 -17.43 6.34 -3.16
CA GLU A 353 -17.73 5.99 -1.77
C GLU A 353 -18.67 4.78 -1.67
N LEU A 354 -19.53 4.59 -2.67
CA LEU A 354 -20.51 3.51 -2.73
C LEU A 354 -19.97 2.28 -3.47
N THR A 355 -19.08 2.47 -4.46
CA THR A 355 -18.48 1.38 -5.22
C THR A 355 -17.28 0.72 -4.54
N ARG A 356 -16.66 1.39 -3.54
CA ARG A 356 -15.58 0.77 -2.77
C ARG A 356 -16.08 -0.45 -2.00
N PRO A 357 -15.26 -1.50 -1.82
CA PRO A 357 -15.66 -2.64 -1.01
C PRO A 357 -15.99 -2.23 0.41
N GLY A 358 -17.08 -2.77 0.95
CA GLY A 358 -17.49 -2.51 2.32
C GLY A 358 -18.14 -3.73 2.95
N ALA A 359 -17.69 -4.07 4.15
CA ALA A 359 -18.38 -4.99 5.05
C ALA A 359 -19.39 -4.17 5.86
N ALA A 360 -20.64 -4.60 5.94
CA ALA A 360 -21.66 -3.86 6.66
C ALA A 360 -22.65 -4.79 7.37
N PHE A 361 -23.23 -4.28 8.46
CA PHE A 361 -24.40 -4.82 9.12
C PHE A 361 -25.57 -3.87 8.89
N VAL A 362 -26.72 -4.44 8.55
CA VAL A 362 -27.98 -3.72 8.51
C VAL A 362 -28.82 -4.16 9.69
N THR A 363 -29.19 -3.19 10.52
CA THR A 363 -30.01 -3.39 11.71
C THR A 363 -31.37 -2.75 11.48
N LEU A 364 -32.42 -3.51 11.73
CA LEU A 364 -33.81 -3.10 11.66
C LEU A 364 -34.33 -2.97 13.09
N THR A 365 -34.95 -1.84 13.41
CA THR A 365 -35.62 -1.63 14.69
C THR A 365 -37.05 -1.17 14.50
N GLU A 366 -37.95 -1.63 15.36
CA GLU A 366 -39.35 -1.20 15.42
C GLU A 366 -39.62 -0.64 16.82
N LYS A 367 -39.96 0.66 16.91
CA LYS A 367 -40.16 1.37 18.19
C LYS A 367 -39.00 1.17 19.17
N GLY A 368 -37.77 1.20 18.66
CA GLY A 368 -36.53 1.00 19.43
C GLY A 368 -36.17 -0.46 19.73
N ASN A 369 -37.03 -1.43 19.41
CA ASN A 369 -36.74 -2.85 19.63
C ASN A 369 -36.11 -3.49 18.38
N LEU A 370 -35.14 -4.38 18.59
CA LEU A 370 -34.49 -5.11 17.49
C LEU A 370 -35.49 -5.98 16.73
N ARG A 371 -35.56 -5.82 15.41
CA ARG A 371 -36.46 -6.54 14.49
C ARG A 371 -35.73 -7.43 13.48
N GLY A 372 -34.43 -7.22 13.32
CA GLY A 372 -33.51 -8.02 12.52
C GLY A 372 -32.12 -7.38 12.47
N CYS A 373 -31.06 -8.18 12.44
CA CYS A 373 -29.70 -7.68 12.21
C CYS A 373 -28.85 -8.76 11.54
N ILE A 374 -28.45 -8.49 10.30
CA ILE A 374 -27.58 -9.37 9.51
C ILE A 374 -26.49 -8.52 8.86
N GLY A 375 -25.30 -9.10 8.75
CA GLY A 375 -24.16 -8.45 8.14
C GLY A 375 -23.06 -9.43 7.75
N MET A 376 -22.05 -8.88 7.12
CA MET A 376 -20.82 -9.58 6.79
C MET A 376 -19.61 -8.85 7.34
N THR A 377 -18.54 -9.61 7.59
CA THR A 377 -17.30 -9.11 8.22
C THR A 377 -16.15 -8.94 7.25
N VAL A 378 -16.32 -9.38 6.00
CA VAL A 378 -15.31 -9.33 4.94
C VAL A 378 -15.87 -8.53 3.77
N ALA A 379 -15.14 -7.50 3.36
CA ALA A 379 -15.52 -6.62 2.26
C ALA A 379 -15.15 -7.24 0.91
N MET A 380 -16.03 -8.08 0.35
CA MET A 380 -15.78 -8.75 -0.93
C MET A 380 -16.48 -8.09 -2.14
N LYS A 381 -17.42 -7.18 -1.89
CA LYS A 381 -18.27 -6.56 -2.92
C LYS A 381 -18.45 -5.06 -2.64
N PRO A 382 -18.85 -4.27 -3.65
CA PRO A 382 -19.16 -2.85 -3.46
C PRO A 382 -20.12 -2.61 -2.30
N LEU A 383 -19.91 -1.55 -1.52
CA LEU A 383 -20.70 -1.28 -0.33
C LEU A 383 -22.21 -1.22 -0.62
N TYR A 384 -22.63 -0.57 -1.71
CA TYR A 384 -24.05 -0.49 -2.06
C TYR A 384 -24.67 -1.89 -2.22
N GLN A 385 -23.92 -2.83 -2.78
CA GLN A 385 -24.37 -4.19 -3.00
C GLN A 385 -24.43 -4.96 -1.68
N THR A 386 -23.42 -4.79 -0.82
CA THR A 386 -23.47 -5.30 0.55
C THR A 386 -24.71 -4.81 1.28
N VAL A 387 -25.02 -3.51 1.21
CA VAL A 387 -26.19 -2.93 1.87
C VAL A 387 -27.50 -3.50 1.34
N ILE A 388 -27.66 -3.64 0.01
CA ILE A 388 -28.86 -4.26 -0.59
C ILE A 388 -29.09 -5.66 -0.02
N GLU A 389 -28.06 -6.51 -0.08
CA GLU A 389 -28.18 -7.91 0.30
C GLU A 389 -28.38 -8.07 1.81
N MET A 390 -27.62 -7.33 2.63
CA MET A 390 -27.72 -7.41 4.09
C MET A 390 -29.02 -6.81 4.59
N ALA A 391 -29.59 -5.80 3.92
CA ALA A 391 -30.91 -5.26 4.26
C ALA A 391 -32.01 -6.28 4.02
N ILE A 392 -31.99 -6.97 2.86
CA ILE A 392 -32.94 -8.04 2.55
C ILE A 392 -32.79 -9.18 3.57
N ALA A 393 -31.56 -9.66 3.80
CA ALA A 393 -31.32 -10.76 4.73
C ALA A 393 -31.72 -10.39 6.17
N ALA A 394 -31.46 -9.16 6.63
CA ALA A 394 -31.91 -8.70 7.94
C ALA A 394 -33.45 -8.69 8.07
N ALA A 395 -34.17 -8.46 6.98
CA ALA A 395 -35.63 -8.47 6.96
C ALA A 395 -36.24 -9.87 6.84
N THR A 396 -35.56 -10.82 6.19
CA THR A 396 -36.17 -12.12 5.81
C THR A 396 -35.47 -13.37 6.33
N GLU A 397 -34.22 -13.27 6.77
CA GLU A 397 -33.35 -14.43 7.07
C GLU A 397 -32.83 -14.48 8.51
N ASP A 398 -33.06 -13.44 9.32
CA ASP A 398 -32.69 -13.47 10.74
C ASP A 398 -33.61 -14.42 11.53
N SER A 399 -33.11 -15.62 11.82
CA SER A 399 -33.87 -16.72 12.43
C SER A 399 -34.45 -16.42 13.82
N ARG A 400 -34.00 -15.35 14.48
CA ARG A 400 -34.54 -14.89 15.77
C ARG A 400 -35.92 -14.25 15.63
N PHE A 401 -36.30 -13.84 14.42
CA PHE A 401 -37.52 -13.09 14.15
C PHE A 401 -38.31 -13.71 13.00
N ARG A 402 -39.63 -13.46 12.95
CA ARG A 402 -40.41 -13.75 11.75
C ARG A 402 -40.04 -12.78 10.63
N PRO A 403 -40.10 -13.16 9.34
CA PRO A 403 -39.85 -12.24 8.25
C PRO A 403 -40.70 -10.96 8.36
N VAL A 404 -40.10 -9.81 8.05
CA VAL A 404 -40.78 -8.51 8.01
C VAL A 404 -41.84 -8.50 6.91
N THR A 405 -43.01 -7.97 7.20
CA THR A 405 -44.09 -7.76 6.24
C THR A 405 -44.02 -6.38 5.58
N ALA A 406 -44.65 -6.24 4.41
CA ALA A 406 -44.66 -4.97 3.68
C ALA A 406 -45.30 -3.83 4.49
N ASP A 407 -46.28 -4.14 5.35
CA ASP A 407 -46.97 -3.16 6.20
C ASP A 407 -46.13 -2.71 7.40
N GLU A 408 -45.34 -3.62 7.99
CA GLU A 408 -44.38 -3.30 9.07
C GLU A 408 -43.25 -2.37 8.59
N LEU A 409 -42.86 -2.47 7.31
CA LEU A 409 -41.69 -1.74 6.78
C LEU A 409 -41.78 -0.21 6.94
N LYS A 410 -42.97 0.36 7.04
CA LYS A 410 -43.16 1.81 7.25
C LYS A 410 -42.77 2.26 8.66
N ASP A 411 -42.85 1.35 9.63
CA ASP A 411 -42.59 1.60 11.06
C ASP A 411 -41.20 1.11 11.50
N ILE A 412 -40.44 0.51 10.57
CA ILE A 412 -39.07 0.05 10.79
C ILE A 412 -38.08 1.17 10.51
N ALA A 413 -37.23 1.47 11.48
CA ALA A 413 -36.02 2.26 11.31
C ALA A 413 -34.85 1.37 10.87
N ILE A 414 -34.00 1.90 9.98
CA ILE A 414 -32.81 1.22 9.48
C ILE A 414 -31.56 1.92 10.01
N GLU A 415 -30.63 1.13 10.54
CA GLU A 415 -29.25 1.53 10.81
C GLU A 415 -28.30 0.69 9.96
N ILE A 416 -27.30 1.35 9.38
CA ILE A 416 -26.22 0.71 8.64
C ILE A 416 -24.92 0.95 9.42
N SER A 417 -24.27 -0.13 9.80
CA SER A 417 -22.95 -0.13 10.43
C SER A 417 -21.91 -0.66 9.46
N VAL A 418 -21.04 0.21 8.92
CA VAL A 418 -19.95 -0.20 8.02
C VAL A 418 -18.69 -0.49 8.85
N LEU A 419 -18.09 -1.65 8.62
CA LEU A 419 -17.00 -2.18 9.41
C LEU A 419 -15.64 -1.81 8.82
N SER A 420 -14.67 -1.53 9.68
CA SER A 420 -13.26 -1.67 9.31
C SER A 420 -12.91 -3.15 9.13
N PRO A 421 -11.97 -3.52 8.24
CA PRO A 421 -11.21 -4.76 8.33
C PRO A 421 -10.88 -5.20 9.76
N LEU A 422 -10.92 -6.52 9.94
CA LEU A 422 -10.63 -7.18 11.19
C LEU A 422 -9.12 -7.14 11.46
N GLU A 423 -8.73 -6.64 12.62
CA GLU A 423 -7.35 -6.62 13.09
C GLU A 423 -7.17 -7.71 14.15
N LYS A 424 -6.24 -8.64 13.95
CA LYS A 424 -5.95 -9.68 14.94
C LYS A 424 -5.23 -9.06 16.14
N VAL A 425 -5.71 -9.33 17.35
CA VAL A 425 -5.05 -8.90 18.59
C VAL A 425 -4.39 -10.09 19.28
N ASN A 426 -3.25 -9.83 19.92
CA ASN A 426 -2.52 -10.86 20.66
C ASN A 426 -3.02 -10.96 22.10
N SER A 427 -3.74 -9.94 22.57
CA SER A 427 -4.34 -9.94 23.90
C SER A 427 -5.68 -9.19 23.98
N ALA A 428 -6.55 -9.67 24.86
CA ALA A 428 -7.77 -8.97 25.27
C ALA A 428 -7.50 -7.60 25.92
N GLN A 429 -6.27 -7.27 26.34
CA GLN A 429 -5.93 -5.91 26.80
C GLN A 429 -6.01 -4.86 25.68
N GLU A 430 -5.85 -5.26 24.42
CA GLU A 430 -5.92 -4.38 23.24
C GLU A 430 -7.37 -4.01 22.86
N ILE A 431 -8.35 -4.70 23.45
CA ILE A 431 -9.77 -4.46 23.23
C ILE A 431 -10.22 -3.26 24.08
N ILE A 432 -10.68 -2.21 23.40
CA ILE A 432 -11.16 -0.97 24.02
C ILE A 432 -12.69 -1.00 24.04
N PRO A 433 -13.33 -1.05 25.23
CA PRO A 433 -14.78 -0.99 25.35
C PRO A 433 -15.39 0.23 24.67
N HIS A 434 -16.61 0.08 24.16
CA HIS A 434 -17.38 1.10 23.39
C HIS A 434 -16.73 1.60 22.09
N LYS A 435 -15.51 1.14 21.77
CA LYS A 435 -14.81 1.48 20.53
C LYS A 435 -14.72 0.28 19.60
N HIS A 436 -14.32 -0.87 20.11
CA HIS A 436 -14.04 -2.05 19.29
C HIS A 436 -15.21 -3.02 19.28
N GLY A 437 -15.59 -3.49 18.09
CA GLY A 437 -16.29 -4.75 17.93
C GLY A 437 -15.27 -5.87 18.05
N VAL A 438 -15.72 -7.06 18.43
CA VAL A 438 -14.83 -8.20 18.69
C VAL A 438 -15.32 -9.43 17.96
N VAL A 439 -14.39 -10.13 17.32
CA VAL A 439 -14.61 -11.46 16.75
C VAL A 439 -13.76 -12.46 17.51
N VAL A 440 -14.38 -13.56 17.93
CA VAL A 440 -13.71 -14.72 18.51
C VAL A 440 -13.76 -15.83 17.48
N ARG A 441 -12.63 -16.49 17.19
CA ARG A 441 -12.56 -17.67 16.32
C ARG A 441 -11.76 -18.78 16.97
N ARG A 442 -12.29 -20.00 16.95
CA ARG A 442 -11.57 -21.22 17.37
C ARG A 442 -12.03 -22.41 16.53
N GLY A 443 -11.13 -22.95 15.71
CA GLY A 443 -11.47 -24.01 14.76
C GLY A 443 -12.60 -23.58 13.81
N GLY A 444 -13.67 -24.38 13.72
CA GLY A 444 -14.86 -24.07 12.91
C GLY A 444 -15.90 -23.17 13.58
N ARG A 445 -15.63 -22.66 14.79
CA ARG A 445 -16.56 -21.83 15.57
C ARG A 445 -16.14 -20.37 15.56
N SER A 446 -17.10 -19.46 15.39
CA SER A 446 -16.87 -18.03 15.35
C SER A 446 -18.04 -17.28 15.97
N GLY A 447 -17.76 -16.21 16.72
CA GLY A 447 -18.74 -15.29 17.27
C GLY A 447 -18.33 -13.84 17.02
N LEU A 448 -19.30 -12.93 16.89
CA LEU A 448 -19.05 -11.50 16.73
C LEU A 448 -20.01 -10.67 17.57
N PHE A 449 -19.48 -9.63 18.21
CA PHE A 449 -20.24 -8.51 18.74
C PHE A 449 -19.79 -7.19 18.11
N LEU A 450 -20.77 -6.35 17.77
CA LEU A 450 -20.55 -4.97 17.34
C LEU A 450 -20.21 -4.07 18.55
N PRO A 451 -19.54 -2.92 18.35
CA PRO A 451 -19.25 -1.98 19.43
C PRO A 451 -20.48 -1.54 20.25
N GLN A 452 -21.66 -1.45 19.64
CA GLN A 452 -22.89 -1.04 20.31
C GLN A 452 -23.29 -1.99 21.44
N VAL A 453 -22.92 -3.27 21.35
CA VAL A 453 -23.26 -4.29 22.36
C VAL A 453 -22.62 -3.99 23.72
N TRP A 454 -21.53 -3.21 23.75
CA TRP A 454 -20.89 -2.77 24.99
C TRP A 454 -21.85 -2.06 25.95
N GLU A 455 -22.92 -1.43 25.48
CA GLU A 455 -23.91 -0.74 26.32
C GLU A 455 -24.60 -1.67 27.33
N HIS A 456 -24.63 -2.98 27.07
CA HIS A 456 -25.22 -3.98 27.95
C HIS A 456 -24.23 -4.57 28.97
N PHE A 457 -22.94 -4.21 28.91
CA PHE A 457 -21.90 -4.82 29.74
C PHE A 457 -21.06 -3.76 30.45
N GLN A 458 -20.93 -3.89 31.77
CA GLN A 458 -20.08 -3.01 32.58
C GLN A 458 -18.61 -3.43 32.55
N ARG A 459 -18.34 -4.73 32.39
CA ARG A 459 -16.98 -5.29 32.41
C ARG A 459 -16.63 -5.95 31.09
N LYS A 460 -15.35 -5.81 30.71
CA LYS A 460 -14.78 -6.43 29.51
C LYS A 460 -14.86 -7.95 29.54
N GLU A 461 -14.61 -8.55 30.69
CA GLU A 461 -14.63 -10.00 30.84
C GLU A 461 -16.04 -10.56 30.59
N ASP A 462 -17.09 -9.86 31.05
CA ASP A 462 -18.47 -10.30 30.89
C ASP A 462 -18.88 -10.25 29.42
N PHE A 463 -18.50 -9.18 28.70
CA PHE A 463 -18.70 -9.08 27.26
C PHE A 463 -18.02 -10.21 26.48
N LEU A 464 -16.75 -10.52 26.79
CA LEU A 464 -16.00 -11.56 26.09
C LEU A 464 -16.50 -12.96 26.45
N ASN A 465 -16.91 -13.17 27.71
CA ASN A 465 -17.51 -14.41 28.15
C ASN A 465 -18.81 -14.69 27.38
N GLU A 466 -19.67 -13.68 27.29
CA GLU A 466 -20.93 -13.79 26.55
C GLU A 466 -20.69 -13.99 25.06
N LEU A 467 -19.72 -13.29 24.47
CA LEU A 467 -19.34 -13.44 23.06
C LEU A 467 -18.91 -14.88 22.74
N CYS A 468 -18.07 -15.47 23.59
CA CYS A 468 -17.65 -16.86 23.45
C CYS A 468 -18.85 -17.81 23.56
N TRP A 469 -19.68 -17.62 24.59
CA TRP A 469 -20.79 -18.51 24.89
C TRP A 469 -21.92 -18.42 23.87
N GLU A 470 -22.57 -17.26 23.77
CA GLU A 470 -23.79 -17.07 22.98
C GLU A 470 -23.54 -17.03 21.48
N LYS A 471 -22.41 -16.45 21.03
CA LYS A 471 -22.16 -16.25 19.59
C LYS A 471 -21.22 -17.26 18.99
N ALA A 472 -20.18 -17.67 19.70
CA ALA A 472 -19.23 -18.65 19.19
C ALA A 472 -19.58 -20.10 19.59
N GLY A 473 -20.49 -20.32 20.55
CA GLY A 473 -20.76 -21.66 21.08
C GLY A 473 -19.51 -22.29 21.72
N LEU A 474 -18.70 -21.48 22.38
CA LEU A 474 -17.47 -21.84 23.08
C LEU A 474 -17.69 -21.74 24.60
N ALA A 475 -16.78 -22.32 25.40
CA ALA A 475 -16.77 -22.07 26.83
C ALA A 475 -16.60 -20.56 27.09
N PRO A 476 -17.26 -19.96 28.12
CA PRO A 476 -17.22 -18.52 28.34
C PRO A 476 -15.80 -17.94 28.40
N ASP A 477 -14.87 -18.61 29.07
CA ASP A 477 -13.49 -18.16 29.22
C ASP A 477 -12.56 -18.58 28.07
N ALA A 478 -13.09 -19.14 26.97
CA ALA A 478 -12.29 -19.64 25.85
C ALA A 478 -11.41 -18.56 25.19
N TRP A 479 -11.76 -17.27 25.31
CA TRP A 479 -10.95 -16.15 24.83
C TRP A 479 -9.59 -16.02 25.51
N LYS A 480 -9.37 -16.70 26.65
CA LYS A 480 -8.08 -16.76 27.35
C LYS A 480 -7.16 -17.86 26.81
N ASP A 481 -7.69 -18.78 26.01
CA ASP A 481 -6.93 -19.87 25.43
C ASP A 481 -6.10 -19.37 24.23
N LYS A 482 -4.85 -19.82 24.14
CA LYS A 482 -3.92 -19.47 23.06
C LYS A 482 -4.38 -19.95 21.67
N ASP A 483 -5.22 -20.98 21.64
CA ASP A 483 -5.78 -21.51 20.39
C ASP A 483 -7.02 -20.72 19.92
N THR A 484 -7.47 -19.75 20.71
CA THR A 484 -8.57 -18.85 20.37
C THR A 484 -8.02 -17.56 19.79
N GLU A 485 -8.40 -17.27 18.55
CA GLU A 485 -8.04 -16.03 17.89
C GLU A 485 -9.03 -14.92 18.22
N LEU A 486 -8.51 -13.75 18.58
CA LEU A 486 -9.28 -12.55 18.81
C LEU A 486 -9.00 -11.54 17.70
N TYR A 487 -10.06 -10.96 17.17
CA TYR A 487 -9.96 -9.85 16.22
C TYR A 487 -10.79 -8.67 16.71
N ILE A 488 -10.33 -7.45 16.45
CA ILE A 488 -11.04 -6.21 16.71
C ILE A 488 -11.41 -5.51 15.41
N PHE A 489 -12.44 -4.68 15.46
CA PHE A 489 -12.80 -3.77 14.37
C PHE A 489 -13.53 -2.55 14.92
N THR A 490 -13.70 -1.51 14.12
CA THR A 490 -14.53 -0.35 14.44
C THR A 490 -15.68 -0.25 13.45
N VAL A 491 -16.74 0.49 13.81
CA VAL A 491 -17.88 0.72 12.93
C VAL A 491 -18.10 2.21 12.68
N PHE A 492 -18.49 2.53 11.46
CA PHE A 492 -19.13 3.79 11.12
C PHE A 492 -20.62 3.54 10.96
N ALA A 493 -21.42 4.02 11.91
CA ALA A 493 -22.85 3.77 11.97
C ALA A 493 -23.67 5.02 11.67
N PHE A 494 -24.71 4.87 10.84
CA PHE A 494 -25.67 5.92 10.51
C PHE A 494 -27.08 5.32 10.36
N SER A 495 -28.10 6.08 10.74
CA SER A 495 -29.49 5.61 10.81
C SER A 495 -30.50 6.67 10.38
N ASP A 496 -31.73 6.23 10.08
CA ASP A 496 -32.85 7.10 9.72
C ASP A 496 -33.14 8.19 10.79
N GLU A 497 -32.92 7.87 12.07
CA GLU A 497 -33.20 8.78 13.19
C GLU A 497 -32.14 9.89 13.34
N LYS A 498 -30.88 9.62 12.98
CA LYS A 498 -29.75 10.56 13.16
C LYS A 498 -29.63 11.62 12.04
N LEU A 499 -30.36 11.45 10.93
CA LEU A 499 -30.28 12.32 9.74
C LEU A 499 -31.50 13.25 9.57
N SER A 500 -32.46 13.18 10.49
CA SER A 500 -33.57 14.14 10.56
C SER A 500 -33.03 15.48 11.07
N PRO A 501 -33.25 16.61 10.37
CA PRO A 501 -32.91 17.91 10.94
C PRO A 501 -33.69 18.05 12.23
N SER A 502 -32.99 18.42 13.30
CA SER A 502 -33.61 18.78 14.57
C SER A 502 -34.71 19.81 14.29
N THR A 503 -35.97 19.37 14.37
CA THR A 503 -37.09 20.27 14.56
C THR A 503 -36.82 21.04 15.84
N LYS A 504 -36.50 22.33 15.67
CA LYS A 504 -36.41 23.31 16.74
C LYS A 504 -37.70 23.38 17.54
#